data_AF-A0A2G5TBV5-F1
#
_entry.id   AF-A0A2G5TBV5-F1
#
_cell.length_a   1.000
_cell.length_b   1.000
_cell.length_c   1.000
_cell.angle_alpha   90.00
_cell.angle_beta   90.00
_cell.angle_gamma   90.00
#
_symmetry.space_group_name_H-M   'P 1'
#
loop_
_entity.id
_entity.type
_entity.pdbx_description
1 polymer ?
#
loop_
_entity_poly.entity_id
_entity_poly.type
_entity_poly.pdbx_seq_one_letter_code
_entity_poly.pdbx_strand_id
1 'polypeptide(L)'
;MNFLFLLYVLAHTKSFAQKPKSELEDSYVKFFEKKNCDEKCIYPYLNLNATYVSYFPRNCTRICSDLRIDQNIDLSMEQLFDLLKNMKHLIGSLAVGVNDNFKDMKFLSNLETIDTFYQIQFKMADFLTEIELPSLTTINGPGWEIALHKRLKRVHFPNLKNITTHDSRSIEKFDIFFLGQLPEFCVSSDTIYNFMRIQGLKTHHVYGNICPPNFDNSKICQKPAPGCVQIYGDVNVGPNFEMKNLNSVEIIFGTLTINGARLEDANLLNNLKYIAVLKR
;
A
#
# COMPACT_ATOMS: atom_id res chain seq x y z
N MET A 1 24.42 -19.78 -3.20
CA MET A 1 23.88 -19.76 -4.58
C MET A 1 22.41 -19.37 -4.52
N ASN A 2 22.09 -18.08 -4.66
CA ASN A 2 20.72 -17.56 -4.73
C ASN A 2 20.66 -16.38 -5.74
N PHE A 3 21.37 -16.55 -6.87
CA PHE A 3 21.49 -15.56 -7.95
C PHE A 3 20.17 -15.33 -8.72
N LEU A 4 19.18 -16.22 -8.58
CA LEU A 4 17.90 -16.08 -9.28
C LEU A 4 16.99 -14.98 -8.69
N PHE A 5 17.09 -14.66 -7.40
CA PHE A 5 16.22 -13.62 -6.80
C PHE A 5 16.63 -12.21 -7.23
N LEU A 6 17.95 -11.95 -7.36
CA LEU A 6 18.45 -10.69 -7.92
C LEU A 6 18.05 -10.52 -9.40
N LEU A 7 18.05 -11.59 -10.19
CA LEU A 7 17.68 -11.50 -11.61
C LEU A 7 16.18 -11.32 -11.81
N TYR A 8 15.32 -11.92 -10.97
CA TYR A 8 13.87 -11.78 -11.11
C TYR A 8 13.37 -10.36 -10.74
N VAL A 9 14.08 -9.67 -9.85
CA VAL A 9 13.85 -8.24 -9.55
C VAL A 9 14.23 -7.33 -10.74
N LEU A 10 15.20 -7.75 -11.57
CA LEU A 10 15.69 -6.95 -12.70
C LEU A 10 14.95 -7.21 -14.02
N ALA A 11 14.22 -8.32 -14.15
CA ALA A 11 13.69 -8.78 -15.43
C ALA A 11 12.44 -8.04 -15.95
N HIS A 12 11.78 -7.19 -15.14
CA HIS A 12 10.54 -6.50 -15.54
C HIS A 12 10.59 -4.97 -15.66
N THR A 13 11.75 -4.33 -15.54
CA THR A 13 11.91 -2.91 -15.87
C THR A 13 12.73 -2.75 -17.16
N LYS A 14 12.06 -2.72 -18.31
CA LYS A 14 12.71 -2.16 -19.51
C LYS A 14 12.91 -0.65 -19.26
N SER A 15 14.16 -0.23 -19.34
CA SER A 15 14.69 1.14 -19.23
C SER A 15 14.93 1.69 -17.82
N PHE A 16 15.91 1.14 -17.09
CA PHE A 16 16.65 1.90 -16.08
C PHE A 16 18.13 1.54 -16.15
N ALA A 17 19.00 2.55 -16.13
CA ALA A 17 20.44 2.36 -15.99
C ALA A 17 20.71 1.65 -14.65
N GLN A 18 21.00 0.36 -14.69
CA GLN A 18 21.32 -0.43 -13.51
C GLN A 18 22.64 0.05 -12.93
N LYS A 19 22.62 0.46 -11.65
CA LYS A 19 23.86 0.65 -10.88
C LYS A 19 24.69 -0.64 -10.91
N PRO A 20 26.03 -0.56 -10.89
CA PRO A 20 26.89 -1.73 -10.79
C PRO A 20 26.53 -2.57 -9.56
N LYS A 21 26.48 -3.89 -9.71
CA LYS A 21 26.06 -4.83 -8.66
C LYS A 21 26.81 -4.66 -7.32
N SER A 22 28.11 -4.36 -7.36
CA SER A 22 28.94 -4.14 -6.17
C SER A 22 28.55 -2.90 -5.37
N GLU A 23 28.16 -1.80 -6.04
CA GLU A 23 27.75 -0.56 -5.37
C GLU A 23 26.39 -0.71 -4.67
N LEU A 24 25.52 -1.58 -5.20
CA LEU A 24 24.23 -1.91 -4.61
C LEU A 24 24.40 -2.74 -3.33
N GLU A 25 25.31 -3.72 -3.35
CA GLU A 25 25.65 -4.55 -2.18
C GLU A 25 26.25 -3.69 -1.05
N ASP A 26 27.18 -2.78 -1.35
CA ASP A 26 27.76 -1.85 -0.37
C ASP A 26 26.72 -0.91 0.25
N SER A 27 25.76 -0.44 -0.55
CA SER A 27 24.70 0.47 -0.09
C SER A 27 23.72 -0.24 0.84
N TYR A 28 23.43 -1.51 0.56
CA TYR A 28 22.57 -2.36 1.37
C TYR A 28 23.20 -2.73 2.72
N VAL A 29 24.50 -3.04 2.75
CA VAL A 29 25.22 -3.25 4.03
C VAL A 29 25.18 -1.97 4.88
N LYS A 30 25.50 -0.82 4.27
CA LYS A 30 25.42 0.49 4.94
C LYS A 30 24.01 0.84 5.43
N PHE A 31 22.97 0.32 4.77
CA PHE A 31 21.59 0.51 5.22
C PHE A 31 21.39 -0.14 6.59
N PHE A 32 21.71 -1.41 6.77
CA PHE A 32 21.56 -2.08 8.06
C PHE A 32 22.49 -1.50 9.14
N GLU A 33 23.73 -1.14 8.80
CA GLU A 33 24.66 -0.47 9.72
C GLU A 33 24.05 0.83 10.28
N LYS A 34 23.46 1.67 9.43
CA LYS A 34 22.82 2.92 9.85
C LYS A 34 21.60 2.73 10.73
N LYS A 35 20.98 1.56 10.71
CA LYS A 35 19.74 1.29 11.44
C LYS A 35 20.00 0.87 12.89
N ASN A 36 21.25 0.59 13.30
CA ASN A 36 21.58 0.19 14.66
C ASN A 36 20.67 -0.95 15.14
N CYS A 37 20.66 -2.05 14.38
CA CYS A 37 19.90 -3.24 14.72
C CYS A 37 20.47 -3.89 15.98
N ASP A 38 19.61 -4.21 16.96
CA ASP A 38 19.99 -5.06 18.08
C ASP A 38 20.25 -6.48 17.55
N GLU A 39 21.44 -7.03 17.83
CA GLU A 39 21.84 -8.37 17.41
C GLU A 39 20.82 -9.45 17.81
N LYS A 40 20.16 -9.28 18.96
CA LYS A 40 19.11 -10.21 19.44
C LYS A 40 17.80 -10.11 18.66
N CYS A 41 17.63 -9.05 17.86
CA CYS A 41 16.46 -8.78 17.05
C CYS A 41 16.73 -8.93 15.54
N ILE A 42 17.86 -9.52 15.18
CA ILE A 42 18.17 -9.89 13.81
C ILE A 42 17.62 -11.30 13.55
N TYR A 43 16.84 -11.45 12.48
CA TYR A 43 16.50 -12.76 11.94
C TYR A 43 17.41 -13.03 10.73
N PRO A 44 18.30 -14.05 10.79
CA PRO A 44 19.35 -14.22 9.79
C PRO A 44 18.88 -14.96 8.53
N TYR A 45 17.62 -15.40 8.47
CA TYR A 45 17.09 -16.18 7.36
C TYR A 45 16.10 -15.34 6.55
N LEU A 46 16.05 -15.60 5.25
CA LEU A 46 15.04 -14.98 4.39
C LEU A 46 13.67 -15.61 4.60
N ASN A 47 13.60 -16.94 4.68
CA ASN A 47 12.33 -17.67 4.69
C ASN A 47 11.78 -17.82 6.11
N LEU A 48 10.49 -17.58 6.25
CA LEU A 48 9.74 -17.89 7.46
C LEU A 48 9.03 -19.23 7.24
N ASN A 49 9.54 -20.31 7.85
CA ASN A 49 8.97 -21.66 7.78
C ASN A 49 9.35 -22.46 9.04
N ALA A 50 8.83 -23.67 9.20
CA ALA A 50 9.04 -24.49 10.40
C ALA A 50 10.52 -24.82 10.66
N THR A 51 11.36 -24.87 9.62
CA THR A 51 12.81 -25.11 9.75
C THR A 51 13.51 -23.97 10.49
N TYR A 52 13.12 -22.72 10.21
CA TYR A 52 13.82 -21.53 10.70
C TYR A 52 13.05 -20.74 11.77
N VAL A 53 11.81 -21.14 12.08
CA VAL A 53 10.92 -20.44 13.03
C VAL A 53 11.50 -20.29 14.45
N SER A 54 12.40 -21.19 14.85
CA SER A 54 13.07 -21.15 16.15
C SER A 54 14.08 -20.00 16.28
N TYR A 55 14.57 -19.46 15.16
CA TYR A 55 15.51 -18.35 15.13
C TYR A 55 14.83 -16.98 15.09
N PHE A 56 13.51 -16.93 14.90
CA PHE A 56 12.79 -15.67 14.85
C PHE A 56 12.74 -15.01 16.25
N PRO A 57 13.15 -13.74 16.40
CA PRO A 57 13.26 -13.12 17.71
C PRO A 57 11.91 -12.60 18.22
N ARG A 58 11.13 -13.52 18.81
CA ARG A 58 9.73 -13.29 19.24
C ARG A 58 9.52 -12.18 20.26
N ASN A 59 10.54 -11.80 21.02
CA ASN A 59 10.45 -10.77 22.06
C ASN A 59 10.77 -9.37 21.55
N CYS A 60 11.11 -9.22 20.27
CA CYS A 60 11.52 -7.96 19.68
C CYS A 60 10.34 -7.25 19.02
N THR A 61 10.20 -5.96 19.32
CA THR A 61 9.23 -5.09 18.67
C THR A 61 9.73 -4.59 17.31
N ARG A 62 11.04 -4.43 17.18
CA ARG A 62 11.72 -4.01 15.97
C ARG A 62 12.61 -5.15 15.49
N ILE A 63 12.33 -5.67 14.30
CA ILE A 63 13.02 -6.81 13.70
C ILE A 63 13.87 -6.30 12.54
N CYS A 64 15.13 -6.72 12.48
CA CYS A 64 15.99 -6.45 11.34
C CYS A 64 16.16 -7.73 10.52
N SER A 65 15.54 -7.76 9.34
CA SER A 65 15.55 -8.91 8.44
C SER A 65 14.95 -8.56 7.10
N ASP A 66 15.44 -9.23 6.05
CA ASP A 66 14.58 -9.47 4.89
C ASP A 66 13.68 -10.67 5.21
N LEU A 67 12.37 -10.53 5.02
CA LEU A 67 11.37 -11.57 5.28
C LEU A 67 10.68 -12.00 4.00
N ARG A 68 10.63 -13.31 3.80
CA ARG A 68 9.90 -13.97 2.72
C ARG A 68 8.97 -15.04 3.30
N ILE A 69 7.69 -14.86 3.03
CA ILE A 69 6.64 -15.86 3.25
C ILE A 69 6.21 -16.28 1.85
N ASP A 70 6.56 -17.49 1.43
CA ASP A 70 6.24 -17.98 0.08
C ASP A 70 5.21 -19.12 0.12
N GLN A 71 4.83 -19.61 -1.06
CA GLN A 71 3.70 -20.53 -1.24
C GLN A 71 3.97 -21.91 -0.61
N ASN A 72 5.21 -22.19 -0.23
CA ASN A 72 5.58 -23.41 0.49
C ASN A 72 5.50 -23.22 2.02
N ILE A 73 4.89 -22.13 2.49
CA ILE A 73 4.66 -21.89 3.91
C ILE A 73 3.98 -23.10 4.55
N ASP A 74 4.62 -23.63 5.58
CA ASP A 74 4.26 -24.81 6.36
C ASP A 74 3.74 -24.46 7.76
N LEU A 75 3.63 -23.15 8.05
CA LEU A 75 3.04 -22.61 9.26
C LEU A 75 1.57 -22.25 9.01
N SER A 76 0.70 -22.52 9.98
CA SER A 76 -0.68 -22.06 9.95
C SER A 76 -0.79 -20.55 10.14
N MET A 77 -1.94 -19.96 9.83
CA MET A 77 -2.20 -18.55 10.08
C MET A 77 -2.03 -18.17 11.55
N GLU A 78 -2.46 -19.03 12.47
CA GLU A 78 -2.28 -18.82 13.92
C GLU A 78 -0.80 -18.87 14.32
N GLN A 79 -0.04 -19.84 13.80
CA GLN A 79 1.39 -19.94 14.07
C GLN A 79 2.16 -18.71 13.55
N LEU A 80 1.82 -18.23 12.34
CA LEU A 80 2.41 -17.01 11.79
C LEU A 80 2.01 -15.76 12.58
N PHE A 81 0.74 -15.65 12.96
CA PHE A 81 0.27 -14.55 13.79
C PHE A 81 1.01 -14.53 15.13
N ASP A 82 1.10 -15.68 15.81
CA ASP A 82 1.80 -15.78 17.09
C ASP A 82 3.30 -15.52 17.00
N LEU A 83 3.91 -15.87 15.87
CA LEU A 83 5.32 -15.59 15.61
C LEU A 83 5.59 -14.09 15.43
N LEU A 84 4.71 -13.42 14.68
CA LEU A 84 4.90 -12.04 14.24
C LEU A 84 4.18 -11.00 15.11
N LYS A 85 3.33 -11.41 16.07
CA LYS A 85 2.46 -10.50 16.85
C LYS A 85 3.18 -9.37 17.56
N ASN A 86 4.43 -9.56 17.98
CA ASN A 86 5.21 -8.54 18.66
C ASN A 86 5.95 -7.62 17.69
N MET A 87 6.17 -8.05 16.44
CA MET A 87 6.86 -7.27 15.42
C MET A 87 5.97 -6.11 14.95
N LYS A 88 6.33 -4.90 15.37
CA LYS A 88 5.69 -3.64 14.92
C LYS A 88 6.52 -2.91 13.88
N HIS A 89 7.83 -3.08 13.90
CA HIS A 89 8.73 -2.38 13.00
C HIS A 89 9.63 -3.38 12.27
N LEU A 90 9.51 -3.44 10.95
CA LEU A 90 10.40 -4.22 10.11
C LEU A 90 11.45 -3.30 9.48
N ILE A 91 12.73 -3.59 9.73
CA ILE A 91 13.86 -3.02 9.01
C ILE A 91 14.38 -4.08 8.04
N GLY A 92 14.15 -3.87 6.75
CA GLY A 92 14.44 -4.81 5.68
C GLY A 92 13.23 -5.07 4.78
N SER A 93 13.43 -5.96 3.82
CA SER A 93 12.47 -6.24 2.76
C SER A 93 11.34 -7.16 3.23
N LEU A 94 10.16 -7.05 2.62
CA LEU A 94 9.03 -7.93 2.89
C LEU A 94 8.46 -8.46 1.58
N ALA A 95 8.48 -9.79 1.43
CA ALA A 95 7.88 -10.50 0.32
C ALA A 95 6.85 -11.52 0.84
N VAL A 96 5.61 -11.43 0.35
CA VAL A 96 4.51 -12.33 0.75
C VAL A 96 3.85 -12.92 -0.49
N GLY A 97 3.80 -14.25 -0.54
CA GLY A 97 3.09 -15.05 -1.54
C GLY A 97 2.62 -16.35 -0.91
N VAL A 98 1.53 -16.31 -0.15
CA VAL A 98 1.00 -17.43 0.64
C VAL A 98 0.21 -18.45 -0.20
N ASN A 99 0.07 -19.68 0.30
CA ASN A 99 -0.78 -20.72 -0.30
C ASN A 99 -2.28 -20.54 0.04
N ASP A 100 -3.08 -21.52 -0.36
CA ASP A 100 -4.55 -21.51 -0.28
C ASP A 100 -5.15 -21.59 1.12
N ASN A 101 -4.33 -21.91 2.12
CA ASN A 101 -4.69 -21.88 3.54
C ASN A 101 -4.87 -20.45 4.08
N PHE A 102 -4.48 -19.43 3.30
CA PHE A 102 -4.55 -18.02 3.68
C PHE A 102 -5.57 -17.29 2.82
N LYS A 103 -6.52 -16.61 3.45
CA LYS A 103 -7.49 -15.70 2.79
C LYS A 103 -7.15 -14.24 2.99
N ASP A 104 -6.41 -13.94 4.05
CA ASP A 104 -5.96 -12.61 4.41
C ASP A 104 -4.51 -12.67 4.95
N MET A 105 -4.00 -11.50 5.30
CA MET A 105 -2.66 -11.30 5.88
C MET A 105 -2.73 -10.90 7.35
N LYS A 106 -3.72 -11.40 8.11
CA LYS A 106 -3.91 -11.04 9.53
C LYS A 106 -2.66 -11.27 10.39
N PHE A 107 -1.79 -12.19 10.01
CA PHE A 107 -0.48 -12.40 10.65
C PHE A 107 0.45 -11.16 10.63
N LEU A 108 0.16 -10.14 9.81
CA LEU A 108 0.85 -8.84 9.80
C LEU A 108 0.00 -7.70 10.38
N SER A 109 -1.12 -7.97 11.07
CA SER A 109 -2.04 -6.92 11.54
C SER A 109 -1.40 -5.91 12.48
N ASN A 110 -0.34 -6.29 13.19
CA ASN A 110 0.37 -5.47 14.18
C ASN A 110 1.55 -4.70 13.58
N LEU A 111 1.85 -4.88 12.29
CA LEU A 111 2.95 -4.19 11.63
C LEU A 111 2.60 -2.71 11.47
N GLU A 112 3.38 -1.85 12.12
CA GLU A 112 3.18 -0.40 12.15
C GLU A 112 4.08 0.32 11.13
N THR A 113 5.30 -0.16 10.92
CA THR A 113 6.26 0.46 10.00
C THR A 113 7.09 -0.54 9.23
N ILE A 114 7.36 -0.24 7.96
CA ILE A 114 8.35 -0.95 7.14
C ILE A 114 9.39 0.07 6.68
N ASP A 115 10.65 -0.22 6.92
CA ASP A 115 11.80 0.57 6.49
C ASP A 115 12.72 -0.34 5.69
N THR A 116 12.79 -0.14 4.37
CA THR A 116 13.42 -1.06 3.44
C THR A 116 14.32 -0.34 2.46
N PHE A 117 15.46 -0.96 2.17
CA PHE A 117 16.34 -0.51 1.10
C PHE A 117 15.85 -0.93 -0.28
N TYR A 118 15.14 -2.07 -0.36
CA TYR A 118 14.56 -2.61 -1.59
C TYR A 118 13.05 -2.41 -1.61
N GLN A 119 12.29 -3.34 -2.15
CA GLN A 119 10.86 -3.21 -2.38
C GLN A 119 10.05 -4.08 -1.41
N ILE A 120 8.81 -3.65 -1.16
CA ILE A 120 7.78 -4.48 -0.55
C ILE A 120 7.00 -5.17 -1.67
N GLN A 121 6.81 -6.48 -1.57
CA GLN A 121 6.16 -7.27 -2.60
C GLN A 121 5.09 -8.19 -2.02
N PHE A 122 3.84 -7.97 -2.38
CA PHE A 122 2.77 -8.95 -2.22
C PHE A 122 2.51 -9.54 -3.60
N LYS A 123 3.09 -10.72 -3.85
CA LYS A 123 3.12 -11.38 -5.16
C LYS A 123 2.53 -12.78 -5.05
N MET A 124 1.76 -13.17 -6.08
CA MET A 124 1.36 -14.57 -6.29
C MET A 124 0.62 -15.19 -5.10
N ALA A 125 -0.16 -14.38 -4.38
CA ALA A 125 -1.08 -14.88 -3.37
C ALA A 125 -2.47 -14.99 -4.01
N ASP A 126 -2.61 -15.89 -4.99
CA ASP A 126 -3.82 -16.08 -5.80
C ASP A 126 -5.05 -16.44 -4.96
N PHE A 127 -4.84 -16.81 -3.69
CA PHE A 127 -5.88 -17.19 -2.75
C PHE A 127 -6.28 -16.11 -1.75
N LEU A 128 -5.48 -15.04 -1.64
CA LEU A 128 -5.86 -13.90 -0.81
C LEU A 128 -7.06 -13.20 -1.42
N THR A 129 -8.09 -13.00 -0.61
CA THR A 129 -9.25 -12.19 -0.94
C THR A 129 -9.10 -10.77 -0.42
N GLU A 130 -8.30 -10.58 0.63
CA GLU A 130 -8.13 -9.29 1.29
C GLU A 130 -6.66 -9.07 1.68
N ILE A 131 -6.17 -7.85 1.49
CA ILE A 131 -4.88 -7.38 2.02
C ILE A 131 -5.19 -6.22 2.96
N GLU A 132 -5.10 -6.48 4.26
CA GLU A 132 -5.37 -5.51 5.30
C GLU A 132 -4.17 -5.36 6.22
N LEU A 133 -3.68 -4.13 6.38
CA LEU A 133 -2.63 -3.80 7.34
C LEU A 133 -3.14 -2.66 8.22
N PRO A 134 -4.01 -2.97 9.20
CA PRO A 134 -4.73 -1.96 9.98
C PRO A 134 -3.81 -1.12 10.84
N SER A 135 -2.68 -1.64 11.31
CA SER A 135 -1.73 -0.88 12.13
C SER A 135 -0.69 -0.10 11.32
N LEU A 136 -0.59 -0.33 10.00
CA LEU A 136 0.49 0.24 9.20
C LEU A 136 0.31 1.75 9.07
N THR A 137 1.32 2.49 9.52
CA THR A 137 1.33 3.96 9.51
C THR A 137 2.40 4.54 8.60
N THR A 138 3.52 3.85 8.43
CA THR A 138 4.69 4.39 7.73
C THR A 138 5.37 3.34 6.86
N ILE A 139 5.66 3.73 5.62
CA ILE A 139 6.57 3.00 4.74
C ILE A 139 7.73 3.92 4.38
N ASN A 140 8.95 3.41 4.51
CA ASN A 140 10.16 4.05 4.05
C ASN A 140 10.88 3.09 3.10
N GLY A 141 10.98 3.44 1.83
CA GLY A 141 11.63 2.61 0.82
C GLY A 141 11.37 3.07 -0.61
N PRO A 142 12.00 2.46 -1.61
CA PRO A 142 11.85 2.86 -3.01
C PRO A 142 10.55 2.44 -3.69
N GLY A 143 9.83 1.40 -3.23
CA GLY A 143 8.59 0.98 -3.90
C GLY A 143 7.78 -0.11 -3.20
N TRP A 144 6.49 -0.18 -3.57
CA TRP A 144 5.54 -1.17 -3.06
C TRP A 144 4.69 -1.75 -4.18
N GLU A 145 4.82 -3.06 -4.38
CA GLU A 145 4.10 -3.81 -5.41
C GLU A 145 3.05 -4.74 -4.77
N ILE A 146 1.80 -4.58 -5.18
CA ILE A 146 0.66 -5.46 -4.90
C ILE A 146 0.11 -5.92 -6.25
N ALA A 147 0.57 -7.07 -6.73
CA ALA A 147 0.38 -7.46 -8.11
C ALA A 147 -0.12 -8.90 -8.27
N LEU A 148 -0.95 -9.10 -9.30
CA LEU A 148 -1.34 -10.40 -9.83
C LEU A 148 -2.09 -11.27 -8.82
N HIS A 149 -3.23 -10.76 -8.33
CA HIS A 149 -4.11 -11.54 -7.48
C HIS A 149 -5.45 -11.81 -8.19
N LYS A 150 -5.69 -13.08 -8.52
CA LYS A 150 -6.94 -13.51 -9.19
C LYS A 150 -8.17 -13.51 -8.29
N ARG A 151 -8.00 -13.41 -6.97
CA ARG A 151 -9.09 -13.45 -5.99
C ARG A 151 -9.14 -12.26 -5.06
N LEU A 152 -8.18 -11.35 -5.16
CA LEU A 152 -8.13 -10.17 -4.30
C LEU A 152 -9.31 -9.27 -4.63
N LYS A 153 -10.14 -9.04 -3.63
CA LYS A 153 -11.33 -8.19 -3.70
C LYS A 153 -11.08 -6.84 -3.05
N ARG A 154 -10.22 -6.79 -2.02
CA ARG A 154 -10.06 -5.60 -1.19
C ARG A 154 -8.62 -5.36 -0.75
N VAL A 155 -8.21 -4.11 -0.82
CA VAL A 155 -7.02 -3.57 -0.16
C VAL A 155 -7.44 -2.51 0.86
N HIS A 156 -6.92 -2.59 2.09
CA HIS A 156 -7.25 -1.66 3.16
C HIS A 156 -6.06 -1.32 4.09
N PHE A 157 -5.63 -0.06 4.05
CA PHE A 157 -4.57 0.54 4.89
C PHE A 157 -5.09 1.81 5.60
N PRO A 158 -5.96 1.65 6.61
CA PRO A 158 -6.73 2.77 7.20
C PRO A 158 -5.85 3.83 7.87
N ASN A 159 -4.69 3.42 8.39
CA ASN A 159 -3.85 4.26 9.24
C ASN A 159 -2.55 4.72 8.57
N LEU A 160 -2.36 4.44 7.27
CA LEU A 160 -1.15 4.83 6.55
C LEU A 160 -1.08 6.35 6.40
N LYS A 161 -0.01 6.95 6.93
CA LYS A 161 0.16 8.40 6.99
C LYS A 161 1.37 8.90 6.23
N ASN A 162 2.42 8.09 6.18
CA ASN A 162 3.71 8.50 5.63
C ASN A 162 4.25 7.46 4.66
N ILE A 163 4.65 7.92 3.49
CA ILE A 163 5.41 7.15 2.53
C ILE A 163 6.61 7.99 2.11
N THR A 164 7.81 7.47 2.33
CA THR A 164 9.08 8.18 2.10
C THR A 164 10.12 7.25 1.46
N THR A 165 11.24 7.81 1.00
CA THR A 165 12.38 7.04 0.47
C THR A 165 13.68 7.58 1.06
N HIS A 166 14.71 6.72 1.17
CA HIS A 166 16.01 7.06 1.74
C HIS A 166 16.89 7.95 0.85
N ASP A 167 16.62 8.00 -0.46
CA ASP A 167 17.44 8.78 -1.40
C ASP A 167 16.61 9.87 -2.08
N SER A 168 16.98 11.12 -1.81
CA SER A 168 16.38 12.31 -2.43
C SER A 168 16.97 12.63 -3.81
N ARG A 169 18.04 11.95 -4.22
CA ARG A 169 18.81 12.26 -5.45
C ARG A 169 18.56 11.28 -6.60
N SER A 170 18.05 10.09 -6.32
CA SER A 170 17.40 9.25 -7.33
C SER A 170 15.89 9.41 -7.17
N ILE A 171 15.27 10.12 -8.10
CA ILE A 171 13.82 10.15 -8.30
C ILE A 171 13.40 8.76 -8.81
N GLU A 172 13.62 7.71 -8.02
CA GLU A 172 12.74 6.56 -8.06
C GLU A 172 11.51 7.02 -7.29
N LYS A 173 10.55 7.46 -8.09
CA LYS A 173 9.21 7.78 -7.65
C LYS A 173 8.76 6.58 -6.83
N PHE A 174 8.31 6.82 -5.60
CA PHE A 174 7.71 5.76 -4.82
C PHE A 174 6.50 5.23 -5.59
N ASP A 175 6.69 4.13 -6.31
CA ASP A 175 5.65 3.60 -7.17
C ASP A 175 4.84 2.61 -6.37
N ILE A 176 3.54 2.88 -6.32
CA ILE A 176 2.55 1.93 -5.85
C ILE A 176 1.92 1.27 -7.08
N PHE A 177 2.08 -0.05 -7.16
CA PHE A 177 1.51 -0.87 -8.21
C PHE A 177 0.38 -1.72 -7.62
N PHE A 178 -0.85 -1.51 -8.09
CA PHE A 178 -1.99 -2.38 -7.84
C PHE A 178 -2.44 -2.99 -9.16
N LEU A 179 -2.29 -4.31 -9.32
CA LEU A 179 -2.81 -5.05 -10.46
C LEU A 179 -3.88 -6.04 -9.99
N GLY A 180 -5.12 -5.56 -9.90
CA GLY A 180 -6.30 -6.40 -9.71
C GLY A 180 -6.84 -6.89 -11.05
N GLN A 181 -7.18 -8.18 -11.16
CA GLN A 181 -7.76 -8.76 -12.37
C GLN A 181 -9.29 -8.90 -12.32
N LEU A 182 -9.90 -8.57 -11.17
CA LEU A 182 -11.31 -8.80 -10.90
C LEU A 182 -12.13 -7.52 -10.99
N PRO A 183 -13.34 -7.55 -11.61
CA PRO A 183 -14.26 -6.42 -11.61
C PRO A 183 -14.66 -5.95 -10.20
N GLU A 184 -14.75 -6.88 -9.24
CA GLU A 184 -15.08 -6.56 -7.85
C GLU A 184 -13.89 -6.04 -7.03
N PHE A 185 -12.67 -6.06 -7.57
CA PHE A 185 -11.50 -5.56 -6.86
C PHE A 185 -11.65 -4.06 -6.58
N CYS A 186 -11.46 -3.68 -5.33
CA CYS A 186 -11.45 -2.30 -4.91
C CYS A 186 -10.39 -1.97 -3.85
N VAL A 187 -9.95 -0.72 -3.83
CA VAL A 187 -9.11 -0.14 -2.78
C VAL A 187 -10.02 0.71 -1.89
N SER A 188 -9.92 0.55 -0.57
CA SER A 188 -10.81 1.27 0.35
C SER A 188 -10.67 2.78 0.24
N SER A 189 -11.77 3.52 0.41
CA SER A 189 -11.82 4.97 0.22
C SER A 189 -10.90 5.74 1.18
N ASP A 190 -10.75 5.26 2.42
CA ASP A 190 -9.81 5.81 3.40
C ASP A 190 -8.34 5.56 3.01
N THR A 191 -8.01 4.41 2.41
CA THR A 191 -6.68 4.14 1.85
C THR A 191 -6.36 5.12 0.72
N ILE A 192 -7.31 5.34 -0.20
CA ILE A 192 -7.14 6.30 -1.30
C ILE A 192 -7.01 7.73 -0.77
N TYR A 193 -7.84 8.10 0.22
CA TYR A 193 -7.74 9.40 0.88
C TYR A 193 -6.37 9.62 1.53
N ASN A 194 -5.85 8.61 2.22
CA ASN A 194 -4.53 8.64 2.82
C ASN A 194 -3.45 8.85 1.75
N PHE A 195 -3.48 8.11 0.63
CA PHE A 195 -2.53 8.30 -0.46
C PHE A 195 -2.54 9.73 -1.04
N MET A 196 -3.72 10.31 -1.26
CA MET A 196 -3.83 11.68 -1.81
C MET A 196 -3.27 12.75 -0.87
N ARG A 197 -3.21 12.47 0.43
CA ARG A 197 -2.70 13.40 1.45
C ARG A 197 -1.20 13.30 1.69
N ILE A 198 -0.56 12.25 1.19
CA ILE A 198 0.89 12.08 1.34
C ILE A 198 1.58 13.00 0.34
N GLN A 199 2.28 14.00 0.86
CA GLN A 199 2.98 14.98 0.04
C GLN A 199 4.09 14.31 -0.77
N GLY A 200 4.10 14.56 -2.09
CA GLY A 200 5.15 14.07 -2.99
C GLY A 200 4.99 12.62 -3.44
N LEU A 201 3.96 11.90 -2.97
CA LEU A 201 3.65 10.55 -3.44
C LEU A 201 3.24 10.60 -4.91
N LYS A 202 3.89 9.79 -5.75
CA LYS A 202 3.59 9.66 -7.18
C LYS A 202 3.20 8.22 -7.46
N THR A 203 1.92 7.98 -7.73
CA THR A 203 1.44 6.63 -8.06
C THR A 203 1.28 6.48 -9.57
N HIS A 204 2.00 5.56 -10.19
CA HIS A 204 1.91 5.35 -11.64
C HIS A 204 0.88 4.30 -12.07
N HIS A 205 0.60 3.31 -11.22
CA HIS A 205 -0.13 2.10 -11.60
C HIS A 205 -1.12 1.67 -10.53
N VAL A 206 -2.11 2.52 -10.23
CA VAL A 206 -3.24 2.17 -9.35
C VAL A 206 -4.43 1.84 -10.23
N TYR A 207 -4.66 0.54 -10.43
CA TYR A 207 -5.81 0.03 -11.17
C TYR A 207 -6.86 -0.54 -10.21
N GLY A 208 -8.13 -0.46 -10.56
CA GLY A 208 -9.24 -1.03 -9.79
C GLY A 208 -10.40 -0.05 -9.56
N ASN A 209 -11.26 -0.36 -8.61
CA ASN A 209 -12.33 0.54 -8.15
C ASN A 209 -12.03 1.09 -6.75
N ILE A 210 -12.74 2.13 -6.34
CA ILE A 210 -12.74 2.57 -4.94
C ILE A 210 -13.85 1.81 -4.23
N CYS A 211 -13.61 1.24 -3.04
CA CYS A 211 -14.65 0.49 -2.35
C CYS A 211 -15.77 1.43 -1.87
N PRO A 212 -17.04 1.01 -1.94
CA PRO A 212 -18.14 1.74 -1.30
C PRO A 212 -17.85 1.95 0.19
N PRO A 213 -17.91 3.19 0.71
CA PRO A 213 -17.74 3.45 2.12
C PRO A 213 -18.97 2.98 2.92
N ASN A 214 -18.86 2.98 4.25
CA ASN A 214 -20.06 2.92 5.09
C ASN A 214 -20.81 4.26 5.00
N PHE A 215 -22.02 4.23 4.44
CA PHE A 215 -22.89 5.40 4.28
C PHE A 215 -23.65 5.81 5.55
N ASP A 216 -23.52 5.08 6.65
CA ASP A 216 -24.08 5.48 7.96
C ASP A 216 -23.45 6.79 8.49
N ASN A 217 -22.29 7.17 7.95
CA ASN A 217 -21.67 8.46 8.21
C ASN A 217 -22.39 9.56 7.40
N SER A 218 -23.11 10.44 8.10
CA SER A 218 -23.89 11.54 7.50
C SER A 218 -23.07 12.56 6.70
N LYS A 219 -21.73 12.47 6.70
CA LYS A 219 -20.83 13.33 5.91
C LYS A 219 -20.47 12.75 4.54
N ILE A 220 -20.78 11.47 4.29
CA ILE A 220 -20.49 10.78 3.03
C ILE A 220 -21.79 10.61 2.26
N CYS A 221 -21.84 11.14 1.05
CA CYS A 221 -23.05 11.19 0.25
C CYS A 221 -22.86 10.51 -1.11
N GLN A 222 -23.92 9.91 -1.65
CA GLN A 222 -23.92 9.43 -3.04
C GLN A 222 -24.25 10.53 -4.05
N LYS A 223 -24.86 11.62 -3.58
CA LYS A 223 -25.22 12.79 -4.39
C LYS A 223 -24.86 14.07 -3.64
N PRO A 224 -24.50 15.16 -4.35
CA PRO A 224 -24.28 16.47 -3.72
C PRO A 224 -25.52 16.92 -2.93
N ALA A 225 -25.35 17.24 -1.67
CA ALA A 225 -26.37 17.82 -0.80
C ALA A 225 -25.71 18.69 0.30
N PRO A 226 -26.45 19.61 0.93
CA PRO A 226 -25.91 20.40 2.04
C PRO A 226 -25.37 19.53 3.18
N GLY A 227 -24.15 19.82 3.64
CA GLY A 227 -23.49 19.08 4.72
C GLY A 227 -22.66 17.86 4.26
N CYS A 228 -22.72 17.50 2.98
CA CYS A 228 -21.84 16.49 2.40
C CYS A 228 -20.40 17.00 2.36
N VAL A 229 -19.48 16.24 2.96
CA VAL A 229 -18.04 16.51 2.93
C VAL A 229 -17.34 15.62 1.91
N GLN A 230 -17.85 14.40 1.72
CA GLN A 230 -17.33 13.44 0.76
C GLN A 230 -18.45 12.97 -0.14
N ILE A 231 -18.17 12.86 -1.44
CA ILE A 231 -19.10 12.28 -2.41
C ILE A 231 -18.51 10.97 -2.92
N TYR A 232 -19.31 9.90 -2.91
CA TYR A 232 -19.00 8.63 -3.55
C TYR A 232 -19.86 8.47 -4.80
N GLY A 233 -19.24 8.58 -5.97
CA GLY A 233 -19.91 8.59 -7.27
C GLY A 233 -19.54 9.82 -8.12
N ASP A 234 -19.98 9.78 -9.37
CA ASP A 234 -19.74 10.86 -10.33
C ASP A 234 -20.65 12.06 -10.06
N VAL A 235 -20.07 13.26 -10.15
CA VAL A 235 -20.76 14.55 -9.99
C VAL A 235 -20.86 15.23 -11.36
N ASN A 236 -22.10 15.45 -11.81
CA ASN A 236 -22.38 16.15 -13.06
C ASN A 236 -23.06 17.50 -12.77
N VAL A 237 -22.36 18.58 -13.04
CA VAL A 237 -22.82 19.96 -12.85
C VAL A 237 -23.35 20.48 -14.19
N GLY A 238 -24.68 20.60 -14.27
CA GLY A 238 -25.40 21.15 -15.43
C GLY A 238 -25.89 22.59 -15.23
N PRO A 239 -26.63 23.17 -16.20
CA PRO A 239 -27.16 24.54 -16.10
C PRO A 239 -28.07 24.80 -14.89
N ASN A 240 -28.80 23.78 -14.44
CA ASN A 240 -29.75 23.86 -13.33
C ASN A 240 -29.19 23.27 -12.02
N PHE A 241 -27.88 23.02 -11.95
CA PHE A 241 -27.27 22.42 -10.77
C PHE A 241 -27.15 23.44 -9.63
N GLU A 242 -27.61 23.07 -8.44
CA GLU A 242 -27.48 23.91 -7.25
C GLU A 242 -26.03 23.89 -6.71
N MET A 243 -25.21 24.83 -7.16
CA MET A 243 -23.78 24.91 -6.79
C MET A 243 -23.51 24.95 -5.28
N LYS A 244 -24.42 25.52 -4.48
CA LYS A 244 -24.35 25.53 -3.00
C LYS A 244 -24.17 24.13 -2.38
N ASN A 245 -24.61 23.08 -3.08
CA ASN A 245 -24.51 21.69 -2.61
C ASN A 245 -23.08 21.14 -2.70
N LEU A 246 -22.15 21.86 -3.35
CA LEU A 246 -20.73 21.53 -3.40
C LEU A 246 -19.89 22.33 -2.39
N ASN A 247 -20.48 23.33 -1.72
CA ASN A 247 -19.73 24.25 -0.87
C ASN A 247 -18.97 23.54 0.26
N SER A 248 -19.50 22.47 0.85
CA SER A 248 -18.83 21.72 1.92
C SER A 248 -18.02 20.53 1.43
N VAL A 249 -18.06 20.22 0.13
CA VAL A 249 -17.46 19.02 -0.43
C VAL A 249 -15.96 19.21 -0.51
N GLU A 250 -15.23 18.33 0.15
CA GLU A 250 -13.76 18.30 0.12
C GLU A 250 -13.21 17.23 -0.82
N ILE A 251 -13.97 16.15 -1.04
CA ILE A 251 -13.50 14.97 -1.77
C ILE A 251 -14.62 14.41 -2.64
N ILE A 252 -14.28 14.06 -3.88
CA ILE A 252 -15.14 13.28 -4.78
C ILE A 252 -14.41 11.97 -5.12
N PHE A 253 -14.95 10.83 -4.71
CA PHE A 253 -14.54 9.49 -5.15
C PHE A 253 -15.32 9.12 -6.41
N GLY A 254 -14.85 9.64 -7.54
CA GLY A 254 -15.53 9.60 -8.83
C GLY A 254 -14.99 10.70 -9.75
N THR A 255 -15.76 11.06 -10.76
CA THR A 255 -15.46 12.16 -11.67
C THR A 255 -16.26 13.42 -11.31
N LEU A 256 -15.72 14.59 -11.68
CA LEU A 256 -16.46 15.85 -11.68
C LEU A 256 -16.52 16.37 -13.11
N THR A 257 -17.73 16.45 -13.66
CA THR A 257 -17.99 16.99 -15.00
C THR A 257 -18.81 18.25 -14.88
N ILE A 258 -18.38 19.34 -15.52
CA ILE A 258 -19.09 20.62 -15.52
C ILE A 258 -19.44 20.97 -16.97
N ASN A 259 -20.73 20.95 -17.30
CA ASN A 259 -21.24 21.18 -18.66
C ASN A 259 -22.39 22.19 -18.65
N GLY A 260 -22.21 23.32 -19.33
CA GLY A 260 -23.27 24.32 -19.50
C GLY A 260 -23.69 25.07 -18.22
N ALA A 261 -23.01 24.85 -17.10
CA ALA A 261 -23.18 25.64 -15.89
C ALA A 261 -22.52 27.01 -16.06
N ARG A 262 -23.22 28.08 -15.67
CA ARG A 262 -22.58 29.40 -15.56
C ARG A 262 -21.71 29.38 -14.30
N LEU A 263 -20.40 29.23 -14.49
CA LEU A 263 -19.41 29.37 -13.43
C LEU A 263 -19.22 30.86 -13.11
N GLU A 264 -20.26 31.50 -12.58
CA GLU A 264 -20.19 32.91 -12.17
C GLU A 264 -19.26 33.09 -10.96
N ASP A 265 -19.11 32.04 -10.14
CA ASP A 265 -18.18 31.98 -9.01
C ASP A 265 -17.54 30.58 -8.89
N ALA A 266 -16.34 30.40 -9.45
CA ALA A 266 -15.50 29.21 -9.19
C ALA A 266 -15.18 29.02 -7.69
N ASN A 267 -15.41 30.06 -6.89
CA ASN A 267 -15.33 30.09 -5.43
C ASN A 267 -16.16 28.99 -4.73
N LEU A 268 -17.18 28.44 -5.40
CA LEU A 268 -18.05 27.39 -4.86
C LEU A 268 -17.37 26.00 -4.80
N LEU A 269 -16.18 25.85 -5.40
CA LEU A 269 -15.33 24.67 -5.30
C LEU A 269 -14.13 24.87 -4.37
N ASN A 270 -14.05 25.98 -3.61
CA ASN A 270 -12.87 26.33 -2.80
C ASN A 270 -12.51 25.27 -1.74
N ASN A 271 -13.49 24.50 -1.27
CA ASN A 271 -13.25 23.44 -0.29
C ASN A 271 -12.85 22.11 -0.94
N LEU A 272 -13.06 21.94 -2.25
CA LEU A 272 -12.73 20.72 -2.98
C LEU A 272 -11.20 20.58 -3.06
N LYS A 273 -10.66 19.60 -2.32
CA LYS A 273 -9.23 19.32 -2.25
C LYS A 273 -8.83 18.22 -3.21
N TYR A 274 -9.69 17.21 -3.38
CA TYR A 274 -9.35 15.98 -4.09
C TYR A 274 -10.50 15.45 -4.95
N ILE A 275 -10.14 14.97 -6.14
CA ILE A 275 -11.01 14.16 -7.00
C ILE A 275 -10.23 12.87 -7.29
N ALA A 276 -10.82 11.73 -6.96
CA ALA A 276 -10.17 10.43 -7.01
C ALA A 276 -10.90 9.49 -7.95
N VAL A 277 -10.22 9.08 -9.02
CA VAL A 277 -10.62 7.97 -9.88
C VAL A 277 -9.42 7.05 -10.05
N LEU A 278 -9.66 5.75 -9.93
CA LEU A 278 -8.66 4.73 -10.23
C LEU A 278 -8.79 4.32 -11.69
N LYS A 279 -7.67 3.96 -12.31
CA LYS A 279 -7.69 3.45 -13.68
C LYS A 279 -8.40 2.10 -13.68
N ARG A 280 -9.27 1.86 -14.65
CA ARG A 280 -9.79 0.52 -14.90
C ARG A 280 -8.82 -0.28 -15.75
#